data_AF-A0A133ZHQ6-F1
#
_entry.id   AF-A0A133ZHQ6-F1
#
_cell.length_a   1.000
_cell.length_b   1.000
_cell.length_c   1.000
_cell.angle_alpha   90.00
_cell.angle_beta   90.00
_cell.angle_gamma   90.00
#
_symmetry.space_group_name_H-M   'P 1'
#
loop_
_entity.id
_entity.type
_entity.pdbx_description
1 polymer ?
#
loop_
_entity_poly.entity_id
_entity_poly.type
_entity_poly.pdbx_seq_one_letter_code
_entity_poly.pdbx_strand_id
1 'polypeptide(L)' 'MSTALLVGGGLIGFSFARRFVDAGWEVRMADVREELADAVKDEFGGAVRFSTA' A
#
# COMPACT_ATOMS: atom_id res chain seq x y z
N MET A 1 -15.59 -5.25 6.98
CA MET A 1 -14.20 -4.78 7.06
C MET A 1 -14.04 -3.69 6.01
N SER A 2 -13.45 -2.55 6.35
CA SER A 2 -13.31 -1.43 5.41
C SER A 2 -12.06 -1.61 4.54
N THR A 3 -12.10 -1.09 3.31
CA THR A 3 -10.99 -1.18 2.35
C THR A 3 -10.55 0.23 1.96
N ALA A 4 -9.25 0.49 2.00
CA ALA A 4 -8.64 1.72 1.48
C ALA A 4 -7.98 1.44 0.13
N LEU A 5 -8.28 2.27 -0.87
CA LEU A 5 -7.53 2.34 -2.12
C LEU A 5 -6.59 3.54 -2.06
N LEU A 6 -5.30 3.28 -2.22
CA LEU A 6 -4.26 4.30 -2.32
C LEU A 6 -3.77 4.37 -3.75
N VAL A 7 -3.87 5.54 -4.37
CA VAL A 7 -3.30 5.83 -5.69
C VAL A 7 -2.04 6.67 -5.47
N GLY A 8 -0.89 6.04 -5.64
CA GLY A 8 0.44 6.55 -5.32
C GLY A 8 1.10 5.81 -4.16
N GLY A 9 2.29 5.26 -4.42
CA GLY A 9 3.18 4.55 -3.51
C GLY A 9 4.42 5.35 -3.11
N GLY A 10 4.38 6.68 -3.21
CA GLY A 10 5.40 7.55 -2.63
C GLY A 10 5.33 7.63 -1.09
N LEU A 11 6.12 8.52 -0.49
CA LEU A 11 6.19 8.70 0.97
C LEU A 11 4.81 8.86 1.64
N ILE A 12 3.91 9.64 1.01
CA ILE A 12 2.54 9.85 1.50
C ILE A 12 1.73 8.54 1.41
N GLY A 13 1.82 7.81 0.30
CA GLY A 13 1.14 6.54 0.11
C GLY A 13 1.52 5.53 1.20
N PHE A 14 2.82 5.37 1.47
CA PHE A 14 3.32 4.51 2.55
C PHE A 14 2.83 4.97 3.93
N SER A 15 2.88 6.28 4.19
CA SER A 15 2.46 6.86 5.47
C SER A 15 0.97 6.63 5.77
N PHE A 16 0.12 6.61 4.74
CA PHE A 16 -1.30 6.28 4.89
C PHE A 16 -1.55 4.77 4.93
N ALA A 17 -0.84 3.99 4.10
CA ALA A 17 -0.92 2.53 4.13
C ALA A 17 -0.66 2.00 5.55
N ARG A 18 0.38 2.51 6.23
CA ARG A 18 0.67 2.15 7.62
C ARG A 18 -0.50 2.41 8.56
N ARG A 19 -1.08 3.62 8.50
CA ARG A 19 -2.23 4.00 9.35
C ARG A 19 -3.45 3.12 9.11
N PHE A 20 -3.74 2.74 7.86
CA PHE A 20 -4.86 1.87 7.54
C PHE A 20 -4.63 0.43 7.98
N VAL A 21 -3.41 -0.09 7.76
CA VAL A 21 -3.02 -1.42 8.25
C VAL A 21 -3.13 -1.48 9.78
N ASP A 22 -2.58 -0.49 10.50
CA ASP A 22 -2.64 -0.42 11.97
C ASP A 22 -4.09 -0.30 12.48
N ALA A 23 -5.00 0.29 11.68
CA ALA A 23 -6.43 0.36 11.99
C ALA A 23 -7.21 -0.93 11.63
N GLY A 24 -6.54 -1.96 11.10
CA GLY A 24 -7.16 -3.23 10.71
C GLY A 24 -7.95 -3.16 9.39
N TRP A 25 -7.60 -2.25 8.49
CA TRP A 25 -8.24 -2.14 7.18
C TRP A 25 -7.52 -2.99 6.14
N GLU A 26 -8.25 -3.43 5.12
CA GLU A 26 -7.61 -3.96 3.92
C GLU A 26 -7.05 -2.79 3.09
N VAL A 27 -5.80 -2.90 2.63
CA VAL A 27 -5.15 -1.85 1.84
C VAL A 27 -4.81 -2.36 0.45
N ARG A 28 -5.24 -1.62 -0.56
CA ARG A 28 -4.85 -1.79 -1.96
C ARG A 28 -4.06 -0.57 -2.40
N MET A 29 -2.90 -0.76 -2.98
CA MET A 29 -2.04 0.32 -3.45
C MET A 29 -1.80 0.16 -4.95
N ALA A 30 -2.05 1.23 -5.70
CA ALA A 30 -1.75 1.32 -7.11
C ALA A 30 -0.74 2.44 -7.38
N ASP A 31 0.33 2.15 -8.10
CA ASP A 31 1.30 3.14 -8.60
C ASP A 31 1.74 2.73 -10.01
N VAL A 32 2.25 3.66 -10.79
CA VAL A 32 2.78 3.38 -12.15
C VAL A 32 4.20 2.81 -12.12
N ARG A 33 4.89 2.95 -10.99
CA ARG A 33 6.26 2.48 -10.78
C ARG A 33 6.26 1.04 -10.27
N GLU A 34 6.57 0.09 -11.14
CA GLU A 34 6.65 -1.34 -10.81
C GLU A 34 7.72 -1.63 -9.76
N GLU A 35 8.82 -0.87 -9.75
CA GLU A 35 9.93 -1.05 -8.83
C GLU A 35 9.56 -0.83 -7.34
N LEU A 36 8.39 -0.24 -7.07
CA LEU A 36 7.87 -0.08 -5.71
C LEU A 36 7.29 -1.37 -5.12
N ALA A 37 7.03 -2.40 -5.93
CA ALA A 37 6.43 -3.65 -5.46
C ALA A 37 7.28 -4.30 -4.36
N ASP A 38 8.59 -4.34 -4.54
CA ASP A 38 9.53 -4.90 -3.56
C ASP A 38 9.56 -4.05 -2.29
N ALA A 39 9.58 -2.72 -2.40
CA ALA A 39 9.54 -1.82 -1.25
C ALA A 39 8.24 -1.96 -0.43
N VAL A 40 7.09 -2.13 -1.10
CA VAL A 40 5.81 -2.37 -0.42
C VAL A 40 5.83 -3.72 0.29
N LYS A 41 6.41 -4.75 -0.33
CA LYS A 41 6.54 -6.08 0.25
C LYS A 41 7.49 -6.10 1.46
N ASP A 42 8.61 -5.38 1.38
CA ASP A 42 9.58 -5.30 2.48
C ASP A 42 8.99 -4.55 3.70
N GLU A 43 8.26 -3.47 3.47
CA GLU A 43 7.66 -2.65 4.53
C GLU A 43 6.40 -3.30 5.15
N PHE A 44 5.52 -3.86 4.33
CA PHE A 44 4.19 -4.31 4.76
C PHE A 44 3.97 -5.83 4.68
N GLY A 45 4.94 -6.59 4.17
CA GLY A 45 4.79 -8.02 3.91
C GLY A 45 3.62 -8.27 2.96
N GLY A 46 2.60 -8.97 3.44
CA GLY A 46 1.36 -9.24 2.71
C GLY A 46 0.17 -8.35 3.09
N ALA A 47 0.34 -7.38 3.98
CA ALA A 47 -0.77 -6.56 4.49
C ALA A 47 -1.29 -5.53 3.47
N VAL A 48 -0.48 -5.18 2.48
CA VAL A 48 -0.84 -4.27 1.39
C VAL A 48 -0.80 -5.03 0.07
N ARG A 49 -1.90 -5.00 -0.68
CA ARG A 49 -1.92 -5.54 -2.05
C ARG A 49 -1.49 -4.46 -3.03
N PHE A 50 -0.29 -4.59 -3.57
CA PHE A 50 0.22 -3.71 -4.61
C PHE A 50 -0.22 -4.15 -6.02
N SER A 51 -0.45 -3.19 -6.90
CA SER A 51 -0.65 -3.42 -8.33
C SER A 51 -0.09 -2.25 -9.13
N THR A 52 0.46 -2.53 -10.30
CA THR A 52 0.73 -1.48 -11.27
C THR A 52 -0.56 -1.04 -11.96
N ALA A 53 -0.76 0.27 -12.13
CA ALA A 53 -1.89 0.84 -12.87
C ALA A 53 -1.70 0.74 -14.39
#